data_AF-A0A354UPI1-F1
#
_entry.id   AF-A0A354UPI1-F1
#
_cell.length_a   1.000
_cell.length_b   1.000
_cell.length_c   1.000
_cell.angle_alpha   90.00
_cell.angle_beta   90.00
_cell.angle_gamma   90.00
#
_symmetry.space_group_name_H-M   'P 1'
#
loop_
_entity.id
_entity.type
_entity.pdbx_description
1 polymer ?
#
loop_
_entity_poly.entity_id
_entity_poly.type
_entity_poly.pdbx_seq_one_letter_code
_entity_poly.pdbx_strand_id
1 'polypeptide(L)'
;MEKSIDLEQLKSIPRDDYVLIDIRDETAFSYGHIPGAINIPKERLVESVKNFGVKKKIILYCISGIISPAAADALIDEGVEAYDLEGGYMAWLRKHIYDEAGENVKEKAEKSLEKKFHRQLFSKFAKAVVTYKLVEEGDKIAVCVSGGKDSFLMAKLFQQLKKHNKFPFELVFLVMD
;
A
#
# COMPACT_ATOMS: atom_id res chain seq x y z
N MET A 1 20.89 14.54 -15.44
CA MET A 1 21.29 13.15 -15.08
C MET A 1 20.30 12.77 -14.01
N GLU A 2 19.32 11.94 -14.33
CA GLU A 2 18.23 11.58 -13.42
C GLU A 2 18.83 10.79 -12.24
N LYS A 3 18.85 11.41 -11.06
CA LYS A 3 19.38 10.82 -9.84
C LYS A 3 18.24 10.18 -9.06
N SER A 4 17.84 8.97 -9.46
CA SER A 4 16.84 8.18 -8.76
C SER A 4 17.48 7.07 -7.94
N ILE A 5 16.86 6.71 -6.81
CA ILE A 5 17.23 5.54 -6.02
C ILE A 5 16.03 4.70 -5.63
N ASP A 6 16.22 3.40 -5.52
CA ASP A 6 15.21 2.46 -5.03
C ASP A 6 15.26 2.28 -3.49
N LEU A 7 14.33 1.48 -2.96
CA LEU A 7 14.23 1.20 -1.53
C LEU A 7 15.39 0.33 -0.99
N GLU A 8 16.05 -0.49 -1.80
CA GLU A 8 17.21 -1.29 -1.36
C GLU A 8 18.45 -0.40 -1.27
N GLN A 9 18.65 0.45 -2.26
CA GLN A 9 19.69 1.47 -2.25
C GLN A 9 19.50 2.40 -1.04
N LEU A 10 18.28 2.89 -0.79
CA LEU A 10 17.99 3.70 0.40
C LEU A 10 18.36 2.98 1.71
N LYS A 11 18.05 1.67 1.84
CA LYS A 11 18.41 0.85 3.00
C LYS A 11 19.93 0.67 3.16
N SER A 12 20.68 0.70 2.05
CA SER A 12 22.14 0.54 2.06
C SER A 12 22.91 1.80 2.47
N ILE A 13 22.28 2.98 2.37
CA ILE A 13 22.92 4.26 2.72
C ILE A 13 22.82 4.46 4.24
N PRO A 14 23.94 4.76 4.94
CA PRO A 14 23.90 5.09 6.36
C PRO A 14 22.93 6.23 6.65
N ARG A 15 22.09 6.10 7.69
CA ARG A 15 21.04 7.09 8.00
C ARG A 15 21.60 8.50 8.20
N ASP A 16 22.84 8.62 8.68
CA ASP A 16 23.51 9.90 8.90
C ASP A 16 24.03 10.57 7.64
N ASP A 17 24.06 9.87 6.49
CA ASP A 17 24.61 10.42 5.24
C ASP A 17 23.55 11.16 4.41
N TYR A 18 22.28 11.08 4.79
CA TYR A 18 21.18 11.71 4.06
C TYR A 18 20.11 12.35 4.93
N VAL A 19 19.38 13.29 4.32
CA VAL A 19 18.13 13.85 4.82
C VAL A 19 17.00 13.32 3.95
N LEU A 20 16.00 12.71 4.59
CA LEU A 20 14.82 12.20 3.90
C LEU A 20 13.71 13.25 3.95
N ILE A 21 13.17 13.63 2.80
CA ILE A 21 12.15 14.68 2.69
C ILE A 21 10.88 14.13 2.06
N ASP A 22 9.77 14.30 2.78
CA ASP A 22 8.43 14.05 2.24
C ASP A 22 7.88 15.35 1.66
N ILE A 23 7.69 15.38 0.33
CA ILE A 23 7.22 16.58 -0.37
C ILE A 23 5.70 16.66 -0.52
N ARG A 24 4.96 15.74 0.11
CA ARG A 24 3.50 15.79 0.18
C ARG A 24 3.03 16.87 1.15
N ASP A 25 1.74 17.18 1.12
CA ASP A 25 1.15 18.08 2.09
C ASP A 25 1.16 17.50 3.53
N GLU A 26 0.98 18.39 4.50
CA GLU A 26 1.00 18.08 5.94
C GLU A 26 -0.07 17.04 6.32
N THR A 27 -1.22 17.05 5.62
CA THR A 27 -2.32 16.12 5.88
C THR A 27 -1.90 14.70 5.49
N ALA A 28 -1.40 14.50 4.27
CA ALA A 28 -0.88 13.23 3.80
C ALA A 28 0.28 12.71 4.65
N PHE A 29 1.17 13.59 5.11
CA PHE A 29 2.25 13.25 6.02
C PHE A 29 1.74 12.75 7.38
N SER A 30 0.70 13.41 7.93
CA SER A 30 0.09 13.03 9.21
C SER A 30 -0.60 11.66 9.17
N TYR A 31 -1.10 11.24 8.01
CA TYR A 31 -1.69 9.90 7.82
C TYR A 31 -0.66 8.78 7.73
N GLY A 32 0.62 9.11 7.61
CA GLY A 32 1.72 8.16 7.57
C GLY A 32 2.82 8.63 6.62
N HIS A 33 4.06 8.36 6.98
CA HIS A 33 5.27 8.77 6.26
C HIS A 33 6.40 7.79 6.53
N ILE A 34 7.47 7.87 5.74
CA ILE A 34 8.65 7.03 5.94
C ILE A 34 9.34 7.46 7.24
N PRO A 35 9.67 6.53 8.17
CA PRO A 35 10.29 6.87 9.44
C PRO A 35 11.55 7.73 9.29
N GLY A 36 11.58 8.83 10.05
CA GLY A 36 12.67 9.81 10.01
C GLY A 36 12.63 10.78 8.83
N ALA A 37 11.57 10.78 8.01
CA ALA A 37 11.36 11.82 7.01
C ALA A 37 10.96 13.16 7.67
N ILE A 38 11.40 14.26 7.05
CA ILE A 38 10.99 15.62 7.38
C ILE A 38 9.97 16.06 6.33
N ASN A 39 8.83 16.61 6.75
CA ASN A 39 7.86 17.13 5.80
C ASN A 39 8.27 18.52 5.31
N ILE A 40 8.48 18.66 4.00
CA ILE A 40 8.67 19.94 3.34
C ILE A 40 7.87 19.88 2.05
N PRO A 41 6.61 20.39 2.05
CA PRO A 41 5.76 20.40 0.87
C PRO A 41 6.49 21.00 -0.33
N LYS A 42 6.25 20.44 -1.54
CA LYS A 42 6.94 20.78 -2.78
C LYS A 42 7.10 22.29 -2.99
N GLU A 43 6.06 23.06 -2.69
CA GLU A 43 5.99 24.51 -2.90
C GLU A 43 7.03 25.27 -2.08
N ARG A 44 7.44 24.72 -0.93
CA ARG A 44 8.43 25.31 -0.01
C ARG A 44 9.81 24.66 -0.10
N LEU A 45 9.97 23.64 -0.96
CA LEU A 45 11.14 22.77 -0.97
C LEU A 45 12.45 23.53 -1.20
N VAL A 46 12.54 24.25 -2.32
CA VAL A 46 13.78 24.93 -2.74
C VAL A 46 14.21 25.99 -1.71
N GLU A 47 13.26 26.83 -1.28
CA GLU A 47 13.52 27.87 -0.28
C GLU A 47 13.96 27.26 1.06
N SER A 48 13.28 26.22 1.52
CA SER A 48 13.61 25.57 2.79
C SER A 48 15.01 24.95 2.74
N VAL A 49 15.33 24.20 1.68
CA VAL A 49 16.62 23.51 1.52
C VAL A 49 17.78 24.49 1.47
N LYS A 50 17.64 25.64 0.79
CA LYS A 50 18.64 26.71 0.78
C LYS A 50 18.96 27.20 2.20
N ASN A 51 17.95 27.33 3.06
CA ASN A 51 18.12 27.79 4.43
C ASN A 51 18.78 26.76 5.35
N PHE A 52 18.67 25.47 5.04
CA PHE A 52 19.24 24.40 5.87
C PHE A 52 20.77 24.28 5.77
N GLY A 53 21.40 24.79 4.71
CA GLY A 53 22.85 24.62 4.50
C GLY A 53 23.28 23.15 4.45
N VAL A 54 22.48 22.31 3.77
CA VAL A 54 22.62 20.85 3.83
C VAL A 54 23.94 20.41 3.16
N LYS A 55 24.87 19.88 3.96
CA LYS A 55 26.08 19.19 3.46
C LYS A 55 25.84 17.71 3.12
N LYS A 56 24.70 17.17 3.55
CA LYS A 56 24.30 15.78 3.37
C LYS A 56 23.49 15.60 2.08
N LYS A 57 23.40 14.37 1.59
CA LYS A 57 22.54 14.03 0.46
C LYS A 57 21.08 14.29 0.82
N ILE A 58 20.29 14.80 -0.13
CA ILE A 58 18.84 14.86 0.02
C ILE A 58 18.23 13.71 -0.76
N ILE A 59 17.37 12.95 -0.10
CA ILE A 59 16.52 11.95 -0.74
C ILE A 59 15.10 12.41 -0.51
N LEU A 60 14.33 12.59 -1.57
CA LEU A 60 12.97 13.11 -1.47
C LEU A 60 11.96 12.20 -2.15
N TYR A 61 10.72 12.25 -1.67
CA TYR A 61 9.66 11.41 -2.21
C TYR A 61 8.31 12.12 -2.18
N CYS A 62 7.49 11.83 -3.19
CA CYS A 62 6.08 12.17 -3.21
C CYS A 62 5.22 10.91 -2.98
N ILE A 63 3.92 10.97 -3.27
CA ILE A 63 3.03 9.82 -3.07
C ILE A 63 3.41 8.61 -3.93
N SER A 64 3.74 8.81 -5.20
CA SER A 64 3.86 7.75 -6.21
C SER A 64 5.18 7.73 -6.97
N GLY A 65 6.11 8.64 -6.67
CA GLY A 65 7.35 8.81 -7.42
C GLY A 65 7.21 9.63 -8.72
N ILE A 66 6.02 10.15 -9.05
CA ILE A 66 5.79 10.87 -10.33
C ILE A 66 6.26 12.33 -10.28
N ILE A 67 6.09 12.99 -9.14
CA ILE A 67 6.35 14.44 -8.98
C ILE A 67 7.75 14.69 -8.43
N SER A 68 8.30 13.72 -7.69
CA SER A 68 9.59 13.82 -7.01
C SER A 68 10.80 13.97 -7.95
N PRO A 69 10.88 13.36 -9.15
CA PRO A 69 12.03 13.55 -10.05
C PRO A 69 12.25 15.03 -10.40
N ALA A 70 11.19 15.73 -10.85
CA ALA A 70 11.27 17.15 -11.16
C ALA A 70 11.60 18.03 -9.93
N ALA A 71 11.21 17.60 -8.73
CA ALA A 71 11.56 18.29 -7.49
C ALA A 71 13.04 18.07 -7.10
N ALA A 72 13.60 16.89 -7.39
CA ALA A 72 15.02 16.61 -7.21
C ALA A 72 15.88 17.41 -8.21
N ASP A 73 15.48 17.48 -9.48
CA ASP A 73 16.15 18.31 -10.49
C ASP A 73 16.20 19.79 -10.07
N ALA A 74 15.09 20.34 -9.54
CA ALA A 74 15.07 21.72 -9.05
C ALA A 74 16.04 21.98 -7.89
N LEU A 75 16.36 20.97 -7.07
CA LEU A 75 17.39 21.08 -6.04
C LEU A 75 18.81 20.92 -6.61
N ILE A 76 18.98 20.05 -7.61
CA ILE A 76 20.26 19.86 -8.32
C ILE A 76 20.68 21.15 -9.02
N ASP A 77 19.74 21.85 -9.65
CA ASP A 77 19.98 23.15 -10.30
C ASP A 77 20.47 24.22 -9.31
N GLU A 78 20.14 24.05 -8.03
CA GLU A 78 20.60 24.91 -6.92
C GLU A 78 21.90 24.42 -6.28
N GLY A 79 22.56 23.43 -6.89
CA GLY A 79 23.83 22.88 -6.44
C GLY A 79 23.71 21.88 -5.29
N VAL A 80 22.50 21.40 -4.98
CA VAL A 80 22.27 20.43 -3.90
C VAL A 80 22.38 19.01 -4.44
N GLU A 81 23.06 18.13 -3.71
CA GLU A 81 23.09 16.71 -4.04
C GLU A 81 21.75 16.04 -3.66
N ALA A 82 20.80 16.03 -4.60
CA ALA A 82 19.47 15.47 -4.42
C ALA A 82 19.20 14.20 -5.25
N TYR A 83 18.34 13.34 -4.71
CA TYR A 83 17.84 12.12 -5.33
C TYR A 83 16.35 11.98 -5.09
N ASP A 84 15.61 11.43 -6.05
CA ASP A 84 14.23 10.99 -5.81
C ASP A 84 14.18 9.52 -5.38
N LEU A 85 13.17 9.17 -4.59
CA LEU A 85 12.89 7.79 -4.20
C LEU A 85 11.86 7.17 -5.15
N GLU A 86 12.28 6.14 -5.88
CA GLU A 86 11.45 5.44 -6.85
C GLU A 86 10.14 4.91 -6.23
N GLY A 87 9.02 5.16 -6.92
CA GLY A 87 7.68 4.74 -6.49
C GLY A 87 7.15 5.44 -5.22
N GLY A 88 7.95 6.34 -4.63
CA GLY A 88 7.58 7.21 -3.52
C GLY A 88 7.08 6.50 -2.27
N TYR A 89 6.19 7.17 -1.54
CA TYR A 89 5.61 6.65 -0.31
C TYR A 89 4.86 5.32 -0.52
N MET A 90 4.17 5.16 -1.66
CA MET A 90 3.40 3.95 -1.93
C MET A 90 4.28 2.71 -2.14
N ALA A 91 5.44 2.85 -2.77
CA ALA A 91 6.39 1.75 -2.86
C ALA A 91 6.91 1.34 -1.47
N TRP A 92 7.28 2.33 -0.64
CA TRP A 92 7.71 2.10 0.73
C TRP A 92 6.62 1.42 1.55
N LEU A 93 5.40 1.96 1.55
CA LEU A 93 4.28 1.45 2.34
C LEU A 93 3.94 0.02 1.94
N ARG A 94 3.91 -0.27 0.64
CA ARG A 94 3.62 -1.62 0.14
C ARG A 94 4.67 -2.61 0.61
N LYS A 95 5.96 -2.26 0.50
CA LYS A 95 7.06 -3.10 0.98
C LYS A 95 7.01 -3.27 2.49
N HIS A 96 6.77 -2.19 3.24
CA HIS A 96 6.64 -2.24 4.69
C HIS A 96 5.49 -3.14 5.13
N ILE A 97 4.33 -3.04 4.48
CA ILE A 97 3.21 -3.97 4.69
C ILE A 97 3.64 -5.39 4.37
N TYR A 98 4.33 -5.67 3.26
CA TYR A 98 4.80 -7.04 2.96
C TYR A 98 5.84 -7.56 3.95
N ASP A 99 6.78 -6.72 4.39
CA ASP A 99 7.82 -7.07 5.35
C ASP A 99 7.23 -7.33 6.74
N GLU A 100 6.24 -6.53 7.17
CA GLU A 100 5.50 -6.72 8.43
C GLU A 100 4.46 -7.85 8.35
N ALA A 101 3.77 -7.94 7.22
CA ALA A 101 2.88 -9.02 6.88
C ALA A 101 3.70 -10.20 6.38
N GLY A 102 4.40 -10.88 7.30
CA GLY A 102 4.87 -12.23 7.02
C GLY A 102 3.72 -13.08 6.47
N GLU A 103 4.02 -14.17 5.73
CA GLU A 103 3.04 -15.08 5.10
C GLU A 103 1.84 -15.44 6.00
N ASN A 104 2.09 -15.41 7.31
CA ASN A 104 1.15 -15.64 8.40
C ASN A 104 -0.01 -14.63 8.50
N VAL A 105 0.07 -13.37 8.02
CA VAL A 105 -1.05 -12.40 8.19
C VAL A 105 -2.24 -12.76 7.31
N LYS A 106 -2.00 -13.07 6.03
CA LYS A 106 -3.05 -13.57 5.13
C LYS A 106 -3.67 -14.85 5.70
N GLU A 107 -2.82 -15.79 6.12
CA GLU A 107 -3.28 -17.06 6.67
C GLU A 107 -4.06 -16.86 7.99
N LYS A 108 -3.64 -15.95 8.86
CA LYS A 108 -4.36 -15.57 10.09
C LYS A 108 -5.72 -14.95 9.76
N ALA A 109 -5.79 -14.07 8.77
CA ALA A 109 -7.04 -13.45 8.34
C ALA A 109 -8.03 -14.52 7.83
N GLU A 110 -7.57 -15.42 6.95
CA GLU A 110 -8.39 -16.52 6.43
C GLU A 110 -8.81 -17.49 7.55
N LYS A 111 -7.87 -17.95 8.40
CA LYS A 111 -8.16 -18.79 9.58
C LYS A 111 -9.13 -18.13 10.55
N SER A 112 -9.13 -16.80 10.65
CA SER A 112 -10.07 -16.09 11.52
C SER A 112 -11.52 -16.25 11.07
N LEU A 113 -11.79 -16.36 9.76
CA LEU A 113 -13.12 -16.64 9.22
C LEU A 113 -13.55 -18.09 9.51
N GLU A 114 -12.61 -19.02 9.54
CA GLU A 114 -12.86 -20.43 9.88
C GLU A 114 -13.05 -20.65 11.39
N LYS A 115 -12.45 -19.78 12.22
CA LYS A 115 -12.44 -19.91 13.68
C LYS A 115 -13.20 -18.76 14.34
N LYS A 116 -12.47 -17.68 14.67
CA LYS A 116 -12.95 -16.55 15.49
C LYS A 116 -14.30 -15.99 15.02
N PHE A 117 -14.46 -15.84 13.71
CA PHE A 117 -15.65 -15.24 13.11
C PHE A 117 -16.56 -16.25 12.42
N HIS A 118 -16.32 -17.55 12.58
CA HIS A 118 -17.10 -18.59 11.92
C HIS A 118 -18.59 -18.49 12.20
N ARG A 119 -18.97 -18.35 13.47
CA ARG A 119 -20.38 -18.27 13.88
C ARG A 119 -21.02 -16.93 13.51
N GLN A 120 -20.24 -15.85 13.57
CA GLN A 120 -20.76 -14.50 13.37
C GLN A 120 -20.89 -14.14 11.89
N LEU A 121 -19.95 -14.57 11.05
CA LEU A 121 -19.89 -14.24 9.63
C LEU A 121 -20.18 -15.47 8.77
N PHE A 122 -19.29 -16.47 8.74
CA PHE A 122 -19.36 -17.56 7.77
C PHE A 122 -20.65 -18.40 7.87
N SER A 123 -21.06 -18.78 9.08
CA SER A 123 -22.26 -19.57 9.32
C SER A 123 -23.53 -18.82 8.90
N LYS A 124 -23.60 -17.52 9.17
CA LYS A 124 -24.75 -16.68 8.76
C LYS A 124 -24.78 -16.50 7.25
N PHE A 125 -23.63 -16.22 6.65
CA PHE A 125 -23.47 -16.11 5.20
C PHE A 125 -23.88 -17.40 4.48
N ALA A 126 -23.29 -18.54 4.86
CA ALA A 126 -23.60 -19.83 4.25
C ALA A 126 -25.08 -20.22 4.45
N LYS A 127 -25.65 -19.93 5.63
CA LYS A 127 -27.08 -20.13 5.87
C LYS A 127 -27.92 -19.26 4.95
N ALA A 128 -27.58 -17.99 4.74
CA ALA A 128 -28.30 -17.11 3.84
C ALA A 128 -28.24 -17.61 2.39
N VAL A 129 -27.05 -18.02 1.91
CA VAL A 129 -26.87 -18.57 0.57
C VAL A 129 -27.81 -19.75 0.32
N VAL A 130 -27.88 -20.70 1.27
CA VAL A 130 -28.77 -21.86 1.16
C VAL A 130 -30.25 -21.49 1.31
N THR A 131 -30.57 -20.66 2.31
CA THR A 131 -31.97 -20.32 2.65
C THR A 131 -32.65 -19.57 1.52
N TYR A 132 -31.92 -18.65 0.88
CA TYR A 132 -32.45 -17.80 -0.19
C TYR A 132 -32.09 -18.29 -1.58
N LYS A 133 -31.46 -19.48 -1.70
CA LYS A 133 -30.99 -20.04 -2.98
C LYS A 133 -30.19 -19.02 -3.81
N LEU A 134 -29.26 -18.32 -3.15
CA LEU A 134 -28.44 -17.29 -3.81
C LEU A 134 -27.38 -17.89 -4.73
N VAL A 135 -27.09 -19.18 -4.56
CA VAL A 135 -26.17 -19.93 -5.40
C VAL A 135 -26.70 -21.34 -5.57
N GLU A 136 -26.73 -21.79 -6.81
CA GLU A 136 -27.12 -23.13 -7.22
C GLU A 136 -25.98 -23.82 -8.00
N GLU A 137 -26.15 -25.12 -8.24
CA GLU A 137 -25.18 -25.92 -8.96
C GLU A 137 -25.01 -25.43 -10.40
N GLY A 138 -23.74 -25.25 -10.82
CA GLY A 138 -23.40 -24.76 -12.15
C GLY A 138 -23.35 -23.24 -12.30
N ASP A 139 -23.70 -22.48 -11.24
CA ASP A 139 -23.65 -21.02 -11.27
C ASP A 139 -22.25 -20.48 -11.50
N LYS A 140 -22.17 -19.34 -12.18
CA LYS A 140 -20.95 -18.53 -12.31
C LYS A 140 -21.09 -17.26 -11.48
N ILE A 141 -20.41 -17.23 -10.35
CA ILE A 141 -20.46 -16.09 -9.43
C ILE A 141 -19.29 -15.16 -9.71
N ALA A 142 -19.59 -13.90 -9.98
CA ALA A 142 -18.60 -12.82 -10.01
C ALA A 142 -18.71 -11.99 -8.72
N VAL A 143 -17.58 -11.83 -8.02
CA VAL A 143 -17.48 -10.90 -6.89
C VAL A 143 -16.63 -9.70 -7.30
N CYS A 144 -17.26 -8.53 -7.38
CA CYS A 144 -16.59 -7.29 -7.71
C CYS A 144 -15.88 -6.71 -6.47
N VAL A 145 -14.58 -6.49 -6.57
CA VAL A 145 -13.70 -6.01 -5.50
C VAL A 145 -13.38 -4.54 -5.76
N SER A 146 -14.04 -3.66 -5.01
CA SER A 146 -13.92 -2.20 -5.07
C SER A 146 -12.76 -1.61 -4.26
N GLY A 147 -11.87 -2.45 -3.73
CA GLY A 147 -10.81 -2.02 -2.80
C GLY A 147 -11.27 -1.83 -1.34
N GLY A 148 -12.58 -1.78 -1.08
CA GLY A 148 -13.15 -1.65 0.25
C GLY A 148 -13.12 -2.94 1.08
N LYS A 149 -13.08 -2.80 2.41
CA LYS A 149 -13.07 -3.96 3.34
C LYS A 149 -14.25 -4.93 3.15
N ASP A 150 -15.42 -4.41 2.79
CA ASP A 150 -16.65 -5.20 2.70
C ASP A 150 -16.68 -6.08 1.44
N SER A 151 -16.20 -5.55 0.30
CA SER A 151 -16.08 -6.32 -0.94
C SER A 151 -14.99 -7.40 -0.82
N PHE A 152 -13.88 -7.10 -0.13
CA PHE A 152 -12.88 -8.11 0.22
C PHE A 152 -13.41 -9.19 1.17
N LEU A 153 -14.18 -8.81 2.19
CA LEU A 153 -14.80 -9.78 3.10
C LEU A 153 -15.76 -10.71 2.33
N MET A 154 -16.60 -10.15 1.45
CA MET A 154 -17.49 -10.94 0.61
C MET A 154 -16.72 -11.92 -0.28
N ALA A 155 -15.65 -11.46 -0.92
CA ALA A 155 -14.78 -12.30 -1.73
C ALA A 155 -14.21 -13.48 -0.92
N LYS A 156 -13.75 -13.24 0.31
CA LYS A 156 -13.23 -14.29 1.19
C LYS A 156 -14.29 -15.25 1.70
N LEU A 157 -15.51 -14.80 1.95
CA LEU A 157 -16.63 -15.67 2.32
C LEU A 157 -17.01 -16.63 1.19
N PHE A 158 -17.07 -16.16 -0.07
CA PHE A 158 -17.31 -17.02 -1.23
C PHE A 158 -16.15 -17.98 -1.50
N GLN A 159 -14.90 -17.52 -1.35
CA GLN A 159 -13.72 -18.39 -1.43
C GLN A 159 -13.81 -19.53 -0.41
N GLN A 160 -14.21 -19.21 0.82
CA GLN A 160 -14.39 -20.21 1.88
C GLN A 160 -15.57 -21.15 1.59
N LEU A 161 -16.70 -20.63 1.07
CA LEU A 161 -17.84 -21.46 0.67
C LEU A 161 -17.43 -22.48 -0.41
N LYS A 162 -16.65 -22.04 -1.41
CA LYS A 162 -16.12 -22.91 -2.48
C LYS A 162 -15.20 -24.00 -1.92
N LYS A 163 -14.35 -23.67 -0.94
CA LYS A 163 -13.43 -24.62 -0.29
C LYS A 163 -14.15 -25.77 0.44
N HIS A 164 -15.30 -25.48 1.05
CA HIS A 164 -16.13 -26.51 1.71
C HIS A 164 -16.99 -27.34 0.73
N ASN A 165 -16.95 -27.01 -0.57
CA ASN A 165 -17.42 -27.79 -1.71
C ASN A 165 -18.78 -28.50 -1.52
N LYS A 166 -19.81 -27.78 -1.05
CA LYS A 166 -21.15 -28.36 -0.88
C LYS A 166 -21.85 -28.68 -2.20
N PHE A 167 -21.47 -27.99 -3.29
CA PHE A 167 -21.96 -28.18 -4.65
C PHE A 167 -21.01 -27.43 -5.61
N PRO A 168 -20.92 -27.82 -6.90
CA PRO A 168 -19.99 -27.21 -7.84
C PRO A 168 -20.53 -25.87 -8.38
N PHE A 169 -19.71 -24.82 -8.29
CA PHE A 169 -19.96 -23.50 -8.89
C PHE A 169 -18.62 -22.84 -9.29
N GLU A 170 -18.69 -21.95 -10.28
CA GLU A 170 -17.56 -21.12 -10.71
C GLU A 170 -17.51 -19.83 -9.90
N LEU A 171 -16.30 -19.37 -9.55
CA LEU A 171 -16.11 -18.16 -8.76
C LEU A 171 -14.99 -17.35 -9.40
N VAL A 172 -15.31 -16.11 -9.78
CA VAL A 172 -14.40 -15.15 -10.40
C VAL A 172 -14.38 -13.88 -9.55
N PHE A 173 -13.19 -13.31 -9.38
CA PHE A 173 -13.01 -12.02 -8.72
C PHE A 173 -12.70 -10.97 -9.76
N LEU A 174 -13.47 -9.88 -9.77
CA LEU A 174 -13.29 -8.77 -10.71
C LEU A 174 -12.81 -7.56 -9.91
N VAL A 175 -11.60 -7.07 -10.17
CA VAL A 175 -11.13 -5.82 -9.58
C VAL A 175 -11.80 -4.67 -10.32
N MET A 176 -12.44 -3.78 -9.56
CA MET A 176 -13.04 -2.56 -10.11
C MET A 176 -11.99 -1.46 -10.01
N ASP A 177 -11.43 -1.08 -11.16
CA ASP A 177 -10.51 0.06 -11.31
C ASP A 177 -11.30 1.38 -11.43
#